data_AF-A0A961Q2K5-F1
#
_entry.id   AF-A0A961Q2K5-F1
#
_cell.length_a   1.000
_cell.length_b   1.000
_cell.length_c   1.000
_cell.angle_alpha   90.00
_cell.angle_beta   90.00
_cell.angle_gamma   90.00
#
_symmetry.space_group_name_H-M   'P 1'
#
loop_
_entity.id
_entity.type
_entity.pdbx_description
1 polymer ?
#
loop_
_entity_poly.entity_id
_entity_poly.type
_entity_poly.pdbx_seq_one_letter_code
_entity_poly.pdbx_strand_id
1 'polypeptide(L)' 'MAQDGSLKTAIVTGASQGIGKSIALALLKEDCRVIAGPFVGEA' A
#
# COMPACT_ATOMS: atom_id res chain seq x y z
N MET A 1 -2.15 -7.46 -9.47
CA MET A 1 -1.09 -7.76 -10.45
C MET A 1 -0.67 -6.53 -11.27
N ALA A 2 0.62 -6.22 -11.40
CA ALA A 2 1.13 -5.23 -12.36
C ALA A 2 1.05 -5.78 -13.80
N GLN A 3 1.04 -4.90 -14.80
CA GLN A 3 1.02 -5.28 -16.23
C GLN A 3 2.18 -6.20 -16.63
N ASP A 4 3.28 -6.16 -15.88
CA ASP A 4 4.50 -6.96 -16.07
C ASP A 4 4.48 -8.33 -15.35
N GLY A 5 3.43 -8.65 -14.59
CA GLY A 5 3.38 -9.89 -13.78
C GLY A 5 4.05 -9.78 -12.41
N SER A 6 4.74 -8.66 -12.13
CA SER A 6 5.27 -8.31 -10.81
C SER A 6 4.18 -7.88 -9.80
N LEU A 7 4.43 -8.06 -8.51
CA LEU A 7 3.59 -7.52 -7.43
C LEU A 7 3.65 -5.99 -7.44
N LYS A 8 2.49 -5.33 -7.38
CA LYS A 8 2.44 -3.86 -7.21
C LYS A 8 2.85 -3.52 -5.78
N THR A 9 3.73 -2.53 -5.64
CA THR A 9 4.06 -1.97 -4.32
C THR A 9 3.27 -0.67 -4.11
N ALA A 10 2.57 -0.58 -3.00
CA ALA A 10 1.79 0.60 -2.61
C ALA A 10 2.28 1.14 -1.27
N ILE A 11 2.36 2.47 -1.16
CA ILE A 11 2.66 3.17 0.08
C ILE A 11 1.36 3.80 0.58
N VAL A 12 0.95 3.47 1.80
CA VAL A 12 -0.28 3.98 2.39
C VAL A 12 0.09 4.81 3.62
N THR A 13 -0.09 6.13 3.50
CA THR A 13 0.06 7.06 4.62
C THR A 13 -1.20 7.05 5.49
N GLY A 14 -1.07 7.40 6.78
CA GLY A 14 -2.20 7.37 7.71
C GLY A 14 -2.80 5.98 7.92
N ALA A 15 -2.05 4.91 7.65
CA ALA A 15 -2.53 3.52 7.71
C ALA A 15 -2.75 2.97 9.12
N SER A 16 -2.47 3.75 10.17
CA SER A 16 -2.61 3.31 11.56
C SER A 16 -4.06 3.04 11.97
N GLN A 17 -5.03 3.71 11.35
CA GLN A 17 -6.45 3.63 11.73
C GLN A 17 -7.40 4.13 10.62
N GLY A 18 -8.69 3.85 10.79
CA GLY A 18 -9.75 4.33 9.90
C GLY A 18 -9.57 3.88 8.45
N ILE A 19 -9.77 4.81 7.52
CA ILE A 19 -9.78 4.55 6.07
C ILE A 19 -8.41 4.06 5.59
N GLY A 20 -7.31 4.67 6.06
CA GLY A 20 -5.95 4.27 5.65
C GLY A 20 -5.66 2.81 5.99
N LYS A 21 -6.10 2.34 7.17
CA LYS A 21 -5.98 0.93 7.56
C LYS A 21 -6.80 0.02 6.63
N SER A 22 -8.05 0.37 6.36
CA SER A 22 -8.93 -0.43 5.47
C SER A 22 -8.37 -0.51 4.05
N ILE A 23 -7.81 0.59 3.52
CA ILE A 23 -7.16 0.61 2.21
C ILE A 23 -5.94 -0.31 2.20
N ALA A 24 -5.06 -0.21 3.20
CA ALA A 24 -3.89 -1.08 3.30
C ALA A 24 -4.28 -2.57 3.33
N LEU A 25 -5.32 -2.94 4.08
CA LEU A 25 -5.83 -4.31 4.13
C LEU A 25 -6.46 -4.76 2.81
N ALA A 26 -7.17 -3.88 2.11
CA ALA A 26 -7.72 -4.19 0.79
C ALA A 26 -6.61 -4.47 -0.22
N LEU A 27 -5.58 -3.64 -0.26
CA LEU A 27 -4.43 -3.80 -1.16
C LEU A 27 -3.67 -5.10 -0.89
N LEU A 28 -3.49 -5.49 0.37
CA LEU A 28 -2.87 -6.77 0.74
C LEU A 28 -3.65 -7.98 0.20
N LYS A 29 -4.99 -7.90 0.14
CA LYS A 29 -5.85 -8.98 -0.42
C LYS A 29 -5.75 -9.08 -1.93
N GLU A 30 -5.32 -8.02 -2.61
CA GLU A 30 -5.15 -7.99 -4.07
C GLU A 30 -3.72 -8.31 -4.51
N ASP A 31 -2.97 -9.05 -3.68
CA ASP A 31 -1.58 -9.42 -3.95
C ASP A 31 -0.70 -8.18 -4.21
N CYS A 32 -0.89 -7.13 -3.40
CA CYS A 32 0.01 -5.98 -3.38
C CYS A 32 0.92 -6.01 -2.16
N ARG A 33 2.17 -5.61 -2.37
CA ARG A 33 3.09 -5.32 -1.28
C ARG A 33 2.76 -3.94 -0.73
N VAL A 34 2.46 -3.84 0.57
CA VAL A 34 2.06 -2.58 1.20
C VAL A 34 3.09 -2.11 2.20
N ILE A 35 3.48 -0.84 2.10
CA ILE A 35 4.30 -0.13 3.09
C ILE A 35 3.37 0.83 3.84
N ALA A 36 3.17 0.56 5.13
CA ALA A 36 2.30 1.35 6.00
C ALA A 36 3.17 2.18 6.97
N GLY A 37 3.21 3.49 6.78
CA GLY A 37 4.03 4.37 7.60
C GLY A 37 4.02 5.82 7.08
N PRO A 38 4.67 6.75 7.80
CA PRO A 38 4.97 8.06 7.27
C PRO A 38 5.84 7.89 6.01
N PHE A 39 5.36 8.43 4.89
CA PHE A 39 6.14 8.46 3.66
C PHE A 39 7.01 9.71 3.66
N VAL A 40 8.33 9.49 3.58
CA VAL A 40 9.27 10.54 3.18
C VAL A 40 9.83 10.12 1.83
N GLY A 41 9.48 10.87 0.79
CA GLY A 41 10.02 10.70 -0.54
C GLY A 41 10.88 11.90 -0.88
N GLU A 42 12.05 11.66 -1.45
CA GLU A 42 12.78 12.69 -2.19
C GLU A 42 12.18 12.74 -3.60
N ALA A 43 11.82 13.95 -4.04
CA ALA A 43 11.15 14.22 -5.31
C ALA A 43 12.14 14.27 -6.48
#